data_AF-A0A3A8R0A8-F1
#
_entry.id   AF-A0A3A8R0A8-F1
#
_cell.length_a   1.000
_cell.length_b   1.000
_cell.length_c   1.000
_cell.angle_alpha   90.00
_cell.angle_beta   90.00
_cell.angle_gamma   90.00
#
_symmetry.space_group_name_H-M   'P 1'
#
loop_
_entity.id
_entity.type
_entity.pdbx_description
1 polymer ?
#
loop_
_entity_poly.entity_id
_entity_poly.type
_entity_poly.pdbx_seq_one_letter_code
_entity_poly.pdbx_strand_id
1 'polypeptide(L)'
;MDDVADKAQRAADSAGRAVQDVLDDPRLRERLPGGSLPLLGSGLVVAAVVVPVLPFIGGGLGLPWAALMLVGAGMLGAREWLAAGRKLPDALVPAVKWAAHPAFLPMFTALTVTQAFLSLGLGVAPLLWVLAAVVLGFVQWKAFQASPLAEPSLTRRPADVRLKRWVFAGVAACAVGLLLPWSSAWTGSLVPTAHLQRERNITIDDNFAWDIQDHDTWKFNTLVFPSSAQGAGTGRGRLGSTGVVLGLLALGVLGSVRRAREALPPVVPAVLAGLITVWALTGLSSRPGPWLFLLGILAVDVAVAREWLGPRSATPPGQPPASA
;
A
#
# COMPACT_ATOMS: atom_id res chain seq x y z
N MET A 1 14.72 25.55 0.22
CA MET A 1 14.12 24.19 0.16
C MET A 1 13.65 23.73 1.54
N ASP A 2 14.31 24.16 2.62
CA ASP A 2 13.96 23.78 4.01
C ASP A 2 12.56 24.26 4.43
N ASP A 3 12.13 25.44 4.00
CA ASP A 3 10.77 25.94 4.30
C ASP A 3 9.62 25.06 3.79
N VAL A 4 9.80 24.40 2.65
CA VAL A 4 8.76 23.53 2.07
C VAL A 4 8.72 22.20 2.82
N ALA A 5 9.89 21.66 3.17
CA ALA A 5 10.00 20.45 3.98
C ALA A 5 9.41 20.68 5.38
N ASP A 6 9.69 21.82 6.00
CA ASP A 6 9.19 22.17 7.32
C ASP A 6 7.67 22.40 7.33
N LYS A 7 7.12 23.01 6.26
CA LYS A 7 5.66 23.18 6.10
C LYS A 7 4.97 21.83 5.89
N ALA A 8 5.54 20.95 5.06
CA ALA A 8 5.00 19.62 4.84
C ALA A 8 5.04 18.77 6.12
N GLN A 9 6.12 18.85 6.89
CA GLN A 9 6.25 18.18 8.18
C GLN A 9 5.22 18.71 9.19
N ARG A 10 5.08 20.04 9.31
CA ARG A 10 4.05 20.64 10.18
C ARG A 10 2.63 20.25 9.79
N ALA A 11 2.34 20.19 8.48
CA ALA A 11 1.04 19.74 7.99
C ALA A 11 0.77 18.27 8.37
N ALA A 12 1.75 17.39 8.14
CA ALA A 12 1.64 15.98 8.52
C ALA A 12 1.47 15.79 10.03
N ASP A 13 2.23 16.54 10.84
CA ASP A 13 2.13 16.49 12.30
C ASP A 13 0.78 17.01 12.81
N SER A 14 0.24 18.05 12.17
CA SER A 14 -1.08 18.60 12.51
C SER A 14 -2.21 17.64 12.16
N ALA A 15 -2.15 17.01 10.97
CA ALA A 15 -3.12 16.01 10.55
C ALA A 15 -3.04 14.76 11.44
N GLY A 16 -1.82 14.32 11.79
CA GLY A 16 -1.61 13.21 12.71
C GLY A 16 -2.20 13.46 14.09
N ARG A 17 -2.01 14.67 14.64
CA ARG A 17 -2.61 15.07 15.92
C ARG A 17 -4.13 15.13 15.86
N ALA A 18 -4.70 15.74 14.82
CA ALA A 18 -6.16 15.81 14.66
C ALA A 18 -6.80 14.42 14.58
N VAL A 19 -6.18 13.49 13.84
CA VAL A 19 -6.65 12.09 13.78
C VAL A 19 -6.54 11.42 15.14
N GLN A 20 -5.42 11.62 15.84
CA GLN A 20 -5.22 11.07 17.17
C GLN A 20 -6.28 11.57 18.16
N ASP A 21 -6.55 12.88 18.18
CA ASP A 21 -7.53 13.49 19.07
C ASP A 21 -8.94 12.93 18.83
N VAL A 22 -9.33 12.73 17.57
CA VAL A 22 -10.63 12.15 17.21
C VAL A 22 -10.72 10.67 17.61
N LEU A 23 -9.67 9.88 17.37
CA LEU A 23 -9.66 8.44 17.69
C LEU A 23 -9.50 8.15 19.18
N ASP A 24 -8.90 9.08 19.94
CA ASP A 24 -8.79 9.00 21.39
C ASP A 24 -10.01 9.59 22.13
N ASP A 25 -10.96 10.23 21.42
CA ASP A 25 -12.16 10.83 22.02
C ASP A 25 -13.04 9.76 22.73
N PRO A 26 -13.28 9.88 24.05
CA PRO A 26 -14.14 8.95 24.78
C PRO A 26 -15.57 8.89 24.23
N ARG A 27 -16.10 9.99 23.68
CA ARG A 27 -17.45 10.02 23.10
C ARG A 27 -17.57 9.15 21.85
N LEU A 28 -16.47 9.00 21.10
CA LEU A 28 -16.43 8.08 19.98
C LEU A 28 -16.53 6.64 20.50
N ARG A 29 -15.76 6.29 21.54
CA ARG A 29 -15.76 4.94 22.13
C ARG A 29 -17.10 4.55 22.73
N GLU A 30 -17.80 5.48 23.37
CA GLU A 30 -19.15 5.26 23.92
C GLU A 30 -20.20 4.91 22.84
N ARG A 31 -20.01 5.37 21.61
CA ARG A 31 -20.93 5.11 20.49
C ARG A 31 -20.61 3.83 19.72
N LEU A 32 -19.45 3.21 19.98
CA LEU A 32 -19.01 2.01 19.26
C LEU A 32 -19.52 0.74 19.95
N PRO A 33 -20.01 -0.25 19.18
CA PRO A 33 -20.37 -1.54 19.75
C PRO A 33 -19.13 -2.20 20.37
N GLY A 34 -19.13 -2.33 21.70
CA GLY A 34 -18.02 -2.87 22.48
C GLY A 34 -16.87 -1.88 22.74
N GLY A 35 -17.01 -0.60 22.38
CA GLY A 35 -16.00 0.43 22.62
C GLY A 35 -14.67 0.24 21.89
N SER A 36 -14.60 -0.70 20.93
CA SER A 36 -13.35 -1.17 20.35
C SER A 36 -13.08 -0.59 18.95
N LEU A 37 -11.98 0.15 18.84
CA LEU A 37 -11.48 0.69 17.56
C LEU A 37 -11.17 -0.39 16.49
N PRO A 38 -10.67 -1.59 16.82
CA PRO A 38 -10.50 -2.66 15.83
C PRO A 38 -11.81 -3.11 15.17
N LEU A 39 -12.93 -3.03 15.89
CA LEU A 39 -14.24 -3.42 15.41
C LEU A 39 -14.84 -2.34 14.50
N LEU A 40 -14.54 -1.06 14.75
CA LEU A 40 -14.77 0.01 13.78
C LEU A 40 -13.94 -0.20 12.51
N GLY A 41 -12.66 -0.55 12.65
CA GLY A 41 -11.77 -0.85 11.52
C GLY A 41 -12.28 -2.03 10.66
N SER A 42 -12.71 -3.12 11.28
CA SER A 42 -13.30 -4.26 10.55
C SER A 42 -14.64 -3.92 9.89
N GLY A 43 -15.50 -3.14 10.57
CA GLY A 43 -16.74 -2.64 10.00
C GLY A 43 -16.52 -1.77 8.76
N LEU A 44 -15.51 -0.90 8.78
CA LEU A 44 -15.12 -0.10 7.62
C LEU A 44 -14.60 -0.96 6.46
N VAL A 45 -13.84 -2.02 6.73
CA VAL A 45 -13.40 -2.98 5.69
C VAL A 45 -14.60 -3.66 5.05
N VAL A 46 -15.58 -4.12 5.84
CA VAL A 46 -16.81 -4.74 5.31
C VAL A 46 -17.58 -3.75 4.44
N ALA A 47 -17.77 -2.50 4.92
CA ALA A 47 -18.41 -1.46 4.15
C ALA A 47 -17.65 -1.16 2.83
N ALA A 48 -16.33 -1.08 2.89
CA ALA A 48 -15.47 -0.83 1.73
C ALA A 48 -15.52 -1.96 0.69
N VAL A 49 -15.82 -3.20 1.10
CA VAL A 49 -16.02 -4.34 0.20
C VAL A 49 -17.44 -4.36 -0.38
N VAL A 50 -18.48 -4.03 0.40
CA VAL A 50 -19.88 -4.15 -0.01
C VAL A 50 -20.35 -2.95 -0.86
N VAL A 51 -19.94 -1.73 -0.52
CA VAL A 51 -20.38 -0.50 -1.19
C VAL A 51 -20.07 -0.50 -2.71
N PRO A 52 -18.90 -0.95 -3.19
CA PRO A 52 -18.62 -1.09 -4.63
C PRO A 52 -19.41 -2.17 -5.36
N VAL A 53 -20.05 -3.10 -4.64
CA VAL A 53 -20.88 -4.16 -5.27
C VAL A 53 -22.25 -3.60 -5.65
N LEU A 54 -22.62 -2.42 -5.14
CA LEU A 54 -23.84 -1.74 -5.54
C LEU A 54 -23.73 -1.30 -7.02
N PRO A 55 -24.79 -1.49 -7.81
CA PRO A 55 -24.78 -1.33 -9.28
C PRO A 55 -24.43 0.08 -9.78
N PHE A 56 -24.31 1.06 -8.89
CA PHE A 56 -24.01 2.46 -9.21
C PHE A 56 -22.57 2.88 -8.89
N ILE A 57 -21.77 2.05 -8.23
CA ILE A 57 -20.43 2.39 -7.73
C ILE A 57 -19.42 1.42 -8.35
N GLY A 58 -18.99 1.69 -9.59
CA GLY A 58 -17.96 0.87 -10.24
C GLY A 58 -16.65 0.81 -9.43
N GLY A 59 -15.93 -0.32 -9.49
CA GLY A 59 -14.63 -0.50 -8.81
C GLY A 59 -14.54 -1.69 -7.86
N GLY A 60 -15.09 -2.85 -8.24
CA GLY A 60 -15.08 -4.04 -7.41
C GLY A 60 -13.66 -4.60 -7.16
N LEU A 61 -13.41 -5.04 -5.91
CA LEU A 61 -12.31 -5.96 -5.62
C LEU A 61 -12.54 -7.26 -6.42
N GLY A 62 -11.46 -7.91 -6.85
CA GLY A 62 -11.56 -9.28 -7.33
C GLY A 62 -12.17 -10.18 -6.24
N LEU A 63 -13.14 -11.02 -6.60
CA LEU A 63 -13.83 -11.96 -5.70
C LEU A 63 -12.93 -12.66 -4.67
N PRO A 64 -11.77 -13.25 -5.03
CA PRO A 64 -10.90 -13.91 -4.04
C PRO A 64 -10.32 -12.94 -3.00
N TRP A 65 -10.05 -11.69 -3.41
CA TRP A 65 -9.49 -10.67 -2.52
C TRP A 65 -10.55 -10.09 -1.59
N ALA A 66 -11.77 -9.88 -2.11
CA ALA A 66 -12.93 -9.50 -1.29
C ALA A 66 -13.22 -10.56 -0.22
N ALA A 67 -13.22 -11.84 -0.59
CA ALA A 67 -13.41 -12.94 0.34
C ALA A 67 -12.33 -12.95 1.44
N LEU A 68 -11.04 -12.78 1.07
CA LEU A 68 -9.95 -12.70 2.04
C LEU A 68 -10.15 -11.57 3.06
N MET A 69 -10.51 -10.38 2.57
CA MET A 69 -10.74 -9.21 3.43
C MET A 69 -11.94 -9.38 4.35
N LEU A 70 -13.03 -9.97 3.86
CA LEU A 70 -14.22 -10.26 4.66
C LEU A 70 -13.95 -11.32 5.72
N VAL A 71 -13.22 -12.38 5.38
CA VAL A 71 -12.81 -13.41 6.36
C VAL A 71 -11.93 -12.78 7.43
N GLY A 72 -10.92 -11.97 7.06
CA GLY A 72 -10.07 -11.26 8.02
C GLY A 72 -10.85 -10.30 8.92
N ALA A 73 -11.78 -9.53 8.36
CA ALA A 73 -12.65 -8.63 9.12
C ALA A 73 -13.56 -9.40 10.09
N GLY A 74 -14.14 -10.52 9.65
CA GLY A 74 -14.97 -11.39 10.48
C GLY A 74 -14.19 -12.05 11.62
N MET A 75 -12.97 -12.53 11.33
CA MET A 75 -12.05 -13.08 12.34
C MET A 75 -11.68 -12.04 13.42
N LEU A 76 -11.39 -10.81 12.99
CA LEU A 76 -11.10 -9.70 13.91
C LEU A 76 -12.34 -9.34 14.76
N GLY A 77 -13.52 -9.24 14.12
CA GLY A 77 -14.78 -9.00 14.81
C GLY A 77 -15.09 -10.08 15.85
N ALA A 78 -14.91 -11.36 15.49
CA ALA A 78 -15.13 -12.49 16.38
C ALA A 78 -14.20 -12.46 17.61
N ARG A 79 -12.92 -12.11 17.41
CA ARG A 79 -11.95 -11.96 18.50
C ARG A 79 -12.37 -10.86 19.49
N GLU A 80 -12.75 -9.69 19.00
CA GLU A 80 -13.18 -8.58 19.85
C GLU A 80 -14.52 -8.87 20.54
N TRP A 81 -15.42 -9.58 19.87
CA TRP A 81 -16.70 -10.03 20.43
C TRP A 81 -16.50 -11.01 21.59
N LEU A 82 -15.50 -11.90 21.50
CA LEU A 82 -15.12 -12.79 22.60
C LEU A 82 -14.47 -12.01 23.75
N ALA A 83 -13.59 -11.06 23.44
CA ALA A 83 -12.93 -10.21 24.43
C ALA A 83 -13.93 -9.37 25.23
N ALA A 84 -15.06 -9.00 24.61
CA ALA A 84 -16.18 -8.33 25.28
C ALA A 84 -17.06 -9.26 26.15
N GLY A 85 -16.66 -10.52 26.36
CA GLY A 85 -17.35 -11.48 27.25
C GLY A 85 -18.65 -12.07 26.70
N ARG A 86 -18.92 -11.92 25.39
CA ARG A 86 -20.14 -12.45 24.76
C ARG A 86 -19.90 -13.86 24.21
N LYS A 87 -20.93 -14.72 24.29
CA LYS A 87 -20.88 -16.09 23.75
C LYS A 87 -20.82 -16.06 22.22
N LEU A 88 -19.84 -16.75 21.64
CA LEU A 88 -19.77 -16.99 20.20
C LEU A 88 -20.42 -18.31 19.82
N PRO A 89 -21.00 -18.41 18.61
CA PRO A 89 -21.32 -19.69 17.99
C PRO A 89 -20.09 -20.59 17.88
N ASP A 90 -20.24 -21.89 18.12
CA ASP A 90 -19.13 -22.87 18.09
C ASP A 90 -18.37 -22.89 16.76
N ALA A 91 -19.06 -22.57 15.65
CA ALA A 91 -18.47 -22.45 14.32
C ALA A 91 -17.41 -21.35 14.19
N LEU A 92 -17.44 -20.30 15.04
CA LEU A 92 -16.50 -19.18 15.01
C LEU A 92 -15.31 -19.36 15.98
N VAL A 93 -15.35 -20.38 16.84
CA VAL A 93 -14.26 -20.67 17.79
C VAL A 93 -12.92 -20.92 17.09
N PRO A 94 -12.83 -21.67 15.97
CA PRO A 94 -11.57 -21.81 15.22
C PRO A 94 -11.08 -20.45 14.71
N ALA A 95 -11.97 -19.64 14.15
CA ALA A 95 -11.63 -18.32 13.61
C ALA A 95 -10.99 -17.42 14.68
N VAL A 96 -11.49 -17.46 15.91
CA VAL A 96 -10.90 -16.71 17.04
C VAL A 96 -9.50 -17.23 17.41
N LYS A 97 -9.27 -18.55 17.40
CA LYS A 97 -7.93 -19.11 17.67
C LYS A 97 -6.89 -18.62 16.66
N TRP A 98 -7.25 -18.57 15.39
CA TRP A 98 -6.39 -18.01 14.35
C TRP A 98 -6.22 -16.49 14.48
N ALA A 99 -7.30 -15.76 14.81
CA ALA A 99 -7.26 -14.31 15.02
C ALA A 99 -6.46 -13.89 16.27
N ALA A 100 -6.33 -14.79 17.25
CA ALA A 100 -5.54 -14.61 18.46
C ALA A 100 -4.02 -14.70 18.21
N HIS A 101 -3.59 -15.20 17.05
CA HIS A 101 -2.18 -15.29 16.70
C HIS A 101 -1.55 -13.88 16.67
N PRO A 102 -0.35 -13.66 17.27
CA PRO A 102 0.26 -12.33 17.38
C PRO A 102 0.54 -11.66 16.03
N ALA A 103 0.77 -12.47 14.99
CA ALA A 103 1.01 -11.98 13.62
C ALA A 103 -0.27 -11.60 12.85
N PHE A 104 -1.47 -11.97 13.34
CA PHE A 104 -2.72 -11.76 12.59
C PHE A 104 -3.05 -10.28 12.40
N LEU A 105 -3.10 -9.51 13.49
CA LEU A 105 -3.46 -8.10 13.45
C LEU A 105 -2.48 -7.30 12.56
N PRO A 106 -1.14 -7.46 12.68
CA PRO A 106 -0.20 -6.75 11.79
C PRO A 106 -0.40 -7.11 10.32
N MET A 107 -0.59 -8.40 10.02
CA MET A 107 -0.78 -8.87 8.65
C MET A 107 -2.09 -8.32 8.06
N PHE A 108 -3.19 -8.36 8.81
CA PHE A 108 -4.46 -7.79 8.37
C PHE A 108 -4.34 -6.27 8.15
N THR A 109 -3.67 -5.55 9.05
CA THR A 109 -3.44 -4.10 8.85
C THR A 109 -2.62 -3.82 7.59
N ALA A 110 -1.54 -4.57 7.34
CA ALA A 110 -0.71 -4.43 6.15
C ALA A 110 -1.50 -4.70 4.86
N LEU A 111 -2.38 -5.71 4.88
CA LEU A 111 -3.30 -5.99 3.77
C LEU A 111 -4.26 -4.82 3.54
N THR A 112 -4.89 -4.28 4.59
CA THR A 112 -5.83 -3.16 4.46
C THR A 112 -5.15 -1.88 3.97
N VAL A 113 -3.94 -1.57 4.43
CA VAL A 113 -3.12 -0.44 3.94
C VAL A 113 -2.76 -0.64 2.48
N THR A 114 -2.34 -1.86 2.10
CA THR A 114 -2.03 -2.21 0.72
C THR A 114 -3.25 -1.99 -0.17
N GLN A 115 -4.43 -2.44 0.26
CA GLN A 115 -5.66 -2.27 -0.50
C GLN A 115 -6.09 -0.81 -0.59
N ALA A 116 -5.95 -0.03 0.49
CA ALA A 116 -6.19 1.41 0.47
C ALA A 116 -5.31 2.10 -0.56
N PHE A 117 -4.02 1.74 -0.61
CA PHE A 117 -3.09 2.29 -1.59
C PHE A 117 -3.43 1.89 -3.03
N LEU A 118 -3.73 0.62 -3.27
CA LEU A 118 -4.10 0.11 -4.60
C LEU A 118 -5.42 0.71 -5.09
N SER A 119 -6.37 0.98 -4.18
CA SER A 119 -7.67 1.57 -4.50
C SER A 119 -7.68 3.10 -4.54
N LEU A 120 -6.56 3.80 -4.24
CA LEU A 120 -6.50 5.26 -4.29
C LEU A 120 -7.09 5.82 -5.61
N GLY A 121 -8.13 6.62 -5.49
CA GLY A 121 -8.89 7.11 -6.63
C GLY A 121 -10.01 8.03 -6.16
N LEU A 122 -10.80 8.52 -7.10
CA LEU A 122 -11.98 9.33 -6.80
C LEU A 122 -13.17 8.40 -6.53
N GLY A 123 -13.67 8.37 -5.29
CA GLY A 123 -14.84 7.59 -4.93
C GLY A 123 -15.00 7.37 -3.42
N VAL A 124 -16.18 6.89 -3.02
CA VAL A 124 -16.50 6.58 -1.61
C VAL A 124 -15.72 5.36 -1.12
N ALA A 125 -15.53 4.35 -1.95
CA ALA A 125 -14.84 3.13 -1.56
C ALA A 125 -13.34 3.34 -1.23
N PRO A 126 -12.55 4.08 -2.03
CA PRO A 126 -11.19 4.47 -1.65
C PRO A 126 -11.14 5.21 -0.30
N LEU A 127 -12.10 6.09 -0.03
CA LEU A 127 -12.19 6.81 1.25
C LEU A 127 -12.42 5.85 2.42
N LEU A 128 -13.32 4.87 2.27
CA LEU A 128 -13.56 3.85 3.29
C LEU A 128 -12.31 2.99 3.55
N TRP A 129 -11.58 2.63 2.51
CA TRP A 129 -10.31 1.90 2.65
C TRP A 129 -9.24 2.71 3.37
N VAL A 130 -9.09 3.99 3.02
CA VAL A 130 -8.16 4.89 3.71
C VAL A 130 -8.54 5.05 5.18
N LEU A 131 -9.82 5.24 5.47
CA LEU A 131 -10.30 5.35 6.85
C LEU A 131 -10.06 4.07 7.65
N ALA A 132 -10.34 2.89 7.06
CA ALA A 132 -10.07 1.60 7.67
C ALA A 132 -8.57 1.43 7.97
N ALA A 133 -7.71 1.76 7.00
CA ALA A 133 -6.26 1.68 7.14
C ALA A 133 -5.74 2.63 8.24
N VAL A 134 -6.29 3.85 8.34
CA VAL A 134 -5.94 4.81 9.39
C VAL A 134 -6.31 4.28 10.77
N VAL A 135 -7.54 3.78 10.96
CA VAL A 135 -8.00 3.27 12.26
C VAL A 135 -7.19 2.04 12.68
N LEU A 136 -7.04 1.06 11.78
CA LEU A 136 -6.30 -0.16 12.06
C LEU A 136 -4.81 0.13 12.28
N GLY A 137 -4.22 1.02 11.48
CA GLY A 137 -2.85 1.48 11.64
C GLY A 137 -2.62 2.23 12.95
N PHE A 138 -3.60 3.02 13.41
CA PHE A 138 -3.53 3.71 14.69
C PHE A 138 -3.54 2.74 15.87
N VAL A 139 -4.42 1.73 15.84
CA VAL A 139 -4.43 0.66 16.86
C VAL A 139 -3.09 -0.05 16.91
N GLN A 140 -2.53 -0.40 15.75
CA GLN A 140 -1.21 -1.03 15.66
C GLN A 140 -0.10 -0.14 16.19
N TRP A 141 -0.14 1.15 15.87
CA TRP A 141 0.82 2.11 16.36
C TRP A 141 0.81 2.22 17.89
N LYS A 142 -0.38 2.29 18.49
CA LYS A 142 -0.54 2.28 19.96
C LYS A 142 -0.02 0.97 20.58
N ALA A 143 -0.32 -0.17 19.96
CA ALA A 143 0.17 -1.47 20.40
C ALA A 143 1.70 -1.58 20.29
N PHE A 144 2.29 -1.02 19.23
CA PHE A 144 3.73 -0.95 19.05
C PHE A 144 4.39 -0.06 20.13
N GLN A 145 3.82 1.12 20.41
CA GLN A 145 4.31 2.04 21.45
C GLN A 145 4.28 1.41 22.86
N ALA A 146 3.27 0.59 23.15
CA ALA A 146 3.17 -0.15 24.41
C ALA A 146 4.07 -1.41 24.45
N SER A 147 4.63 -1.82 23.32
CA SER A 147 5.48 -3.01 23.23
C SER A 147 6.90 -2.72 23.70
N PRO A 148 7.59 -3.67 24.34
CA PRO A 148 9.01 -3.53 24.66
C PRO A 148 9.86 -3.24 23.41
N LEU A 149 9.38 -3.58 22.20
CA LEU A 149 10.05 -3.28 20.92
C LEU A 149 10.18 -1.77 20.63
N ALA A 150 9.35 -0.92 21.23
CA ALA A 150 9.45 0.54 21.13
C ALA A 150 10.47 1.13 22.12
N GLU A 151 10.97 0.36 23.10
CA GLU A 151 11.93 0.88 24.07
C GLU A 151 13.24 1.32 23.38
N PRO A 152 13.67 2.58 23.58
CA PRO A 152 14.87 3.14 22.97
C PRO A 152 16.17 2.67 23.65
N SER A 153 16.21 1.44 24.16
CA SER A 153 17.36 0.89 24.91
C SER A 153 18.60 0.58 24.07
N LEU A 154 18.51 0.72 22.74
CA LEU A 154 19.66 0.60 21.84
C LEU A 154 20.20 1.99 21.49
N THR A 155 21.46 2.25 21.83
CA THR A 155 22.21 3.46 21.45
C THR A 155 22.02 3.77 19.96
N ARG A 156 21.41 4.92 19.67
CA ARG A 156 21.06 5.38 18.32
C ARG A 156 22.32 5.56 17.49
N ARG A 157 22.62 4.63 16.58
CA ARG A 157 23.76 4.78 15.66
C ARG A 157 23.39 5.77 14.55
N PRO A 158 24.29 6.69 14.16
CA PRO A 158 24.02 7.62 13.05
C PRO A 158 23.80 6.88 11.72
N ALA A 159 24.36 5.67 11.57
CA ALA A 159 24.12 4.79 10.44
C ALA A 159 22.65 4.34 10.34
N ASP A 160 22.01 3.99 11.47
CA ASP A 160 20.61 3.55 11.51
C ASP A 160 19.66 4.68 11.08
N VAL A 161 19.97 5.93 11.44
CA VAL A 161 19.17 7.10 11.04
C VAL A 161 19.28 7.36 9.53
N ARG A 162 20.47 7.22 8.96
CA ARG A 162 20.68 7.34 7.51
C ARG A 162 19.98 6.22 6.77
N LEU A 163 20.13 4.97 7.20
CA LEU A 163 19.45 3.82 6.60
C LEU A 163 17.93 4.02 6.59
N LYS A 164 17.34 4.39 7.73
CA LYS A 164 15.93 4.71 7.84
C LYS A 164 15.53 5.77 6.80
N ARG A 165 16.25 6.89 6.75
CA ARG A 165 15.94 7.99 5.81
C ARG A 165 15.99 7.55 4.34
N TRP A 166 17.01 6.79 3.94
CA TRP A 166 17.15 6.31 2.57
C TRP A 166 16.10 5.27 2.20
N VAL A 167 15.81 4.31 3.09
CA VAL A 167 14.78 3.30 2.85
C VAL A 167 13.40 3.96 2.76
N PHE A 168 13.06 4.91 3.64
CA PHE A 168 11.78 5.63 3.54
C PHE A 168 11.69 6.51 2.30
N ALA A 169 12.75 7.22 1.94
CA ALA A 169 12.77 8.03 0.72
C ALA A 169 12.60 7.15 -0.52
N GLY A 170 13.29 6.01 -0.58
CA GLY A 170 13.16 5.05 -1.66
C GLY A 170 11.77 4.42 -1.74
N VAL A 171 11.22 3.96 -0.62
CA VAL A 171 9.85 3.43 -0.54
C VAL A 171 8.81 4.47 -0.95
N ALA A 172 8.97 5.73 -0.53
CA ALA A 172 8.09 6.82 -0.93
C ALA A 172 8.18 7.10 -2.44
N ALA A 173 9.40 7.13 -3.00
CA ALA A 173 9.59 7.27 -4.44
C ALA A 173 8.99 6.09 -5.21
N CYS A 174 9.09 4.86 -4.72
CA CYS A 174 8.43 3.69 -5.30
C CYS A 174 6.90 3.81 -5.24
N ALA A 175 6.34 4.25 -4.12
CA ALA A 175 4.89 4.46 -3.98
C ALA A 175 4.39 5.53 -4.96
N VAL A 176 5.07 6.67 -5.06
CA VAL A 176 4.74 7.71 -6.05
C VAL A 176 4.90 7.17 -7.47
N GLY A 177 5.97 6.40 -7.73
CA GLY A 177 6.21 5.73 -9.00
C GLY A 177 5.04 4.83 -9.42
N LEU A 178 4.47 4.05 -8.50
CA LEU A 178 3.30 3.20 -8.77
C LEU A 178 2.03 3.99 -9.13
N LEU A 179 1.87 5.21 -8.60
CA LEU A 179 0.73 6.08 -8.90
C LEU A 179 0.83 6.73 -10.28
N LEU A 180 2.05 6.87 -10.81
CA LEU A 180 2.29 7.44 -12.12
C LEU A 180 1.92 6.48 -13.26
N PRO A 181 1.85 6.96 -14.52
CA PRO A 181 1.64 6.13 -15.70
C PRO A 181 2.78 5.12 -15.91
N TRP A 182 2.44 3.84 -16.09
CA TRP A 182 3.37 2.75 -16.45
C TRP A 182 3.12 2.20 -17.84
N SER A 183 1.88 2.14 -18.29
CA SER A 183 1.51 1.66 -19.63
C SER A 183 0.36 2.48 -20.20
N SER A 184 0.26 2.55 -21.52
CA SER A 184 -0.99 2.95 -22.17
C SER A 184 -1.97 1.81 -21.90
N ALA A 185 -2.85 1.99 -20.92
CA ALA A 185 -3.83 0.97 -20.59
C ALA A 185 -5.23 1.46 -20.97
N TRP A 186 -5.95 0.53 -21.56
CA TRP A 186 -7.40 0.50 -21.68
C TRP A 186 -8.08 0.90 -20.37
N THR A 187 -8.73 2.06 -20.36
CA THR A 187 -9.76 2.35 -19.37
C THR A 187 -11.10 2.08 -20.03
N GLY A 188 -11.57 0.84 -19.95
CA GLY A 188 -12.95 0.49 -20.28
C GLY A 188 -13.88 1.18 -19.30
N SER A 189 -14.44 2.33 -19.69
CA SER A 189 -15.56 2.95 -18.99
C SER A 189 -16.84 2.18 -19.34
N LEU A 190 -17.66 1.88 -18.33
CA LEU A 190 -19.01 1.32 -18.51
C LEU A 190 -20.07 2.40 -18.84
N VAL A 191 -19.64 3.65 -19.00
CA VAL A 191 -20.51 4.77 -19.37
C VAL A 191 -20.55 4.88 -20.90
N PRO A 192 -21.74 5.01 -21.53
CA PRO A 192 -21.83 5.31 -22.96
C PRO A 192 -21.04 6.58 -23.26
N THR A 193 -19.97 6.47 -24.05
CA THR A 193 -19.17 7.62 -24.47
C THR A 193 -19.28 7.81 -25.97
N ALA A 194 -19.48 9.07 -26.36
CA ALA A 194 -19.27 9.50 -27.75
C ALA A 194 -17.76 9.69 -27.94
N HIS A 195 -17.21 9.08 -28.99
CA HIS A 195 -15.84 9.36 -29.40
C HIS A 195 -15.80 9.74 -30.87
N LEU A 196 -14.84 10.61 -31.19
CA LEU A 196 -14.57 11.01 -32.57
C LEU A 196 -13.67 9.92 -33.19
N GLN A 197 -14.22 9.16 -34.13
CA GLN A 197 -13.45 8.21 -34.92
C GLN A 197 -13.08 8.88 -36.24
N ARG A 198 -11.77 8.98 -36.49
CA ARG A 198 -11.23 9.47 -37.77
C ARG A 198 -10.99 8.26 -38.67
N GLU A 199 -11.77 8.16 -39.74
CA GLU A 199 -11.61 7.14 -40.77
C GLU A 199 -10.95 7.79 -41.98
N ARG A 200 -9.86 7.19 -42.48
CA ARG A 200 -9.16 7.67 -43.67
C ARG A 200 -9.45 6.72 -44.81
N ASN A 201 -10.23 7.17 -45.79
CA ASN A 201 -10.40 6.44 -47.04
C ASN A 201 -9.32 6.89 -48.01
N ILE A 202 -8.51 5.94 -48.47
CA ILE A 202 -7.50 6.14 -49.49
C ILE A 202 -7.99 5.41 -50.73
N THR A 203 -8.42 6.16 -51.73
CA THR A 203 -8.78 5.62 -53.04
C THR A 203 -7.66 5.89 -54.02
N ILE A 204 -7.23 4.85 -54.72
CA ILE A 204 -6.23 4.93 -55.78
C ILE A 204 -6.98 4.81 -57.10
N ASP A 205 -6.93 5.87 -57.91
CA ASP A 205 -7.56 5.90 -59.24
C ASP A 205 -6.69 5.15 -60.28
N ASP A 206 -7.25 4.84 -61.45
CA ASP A 206 -6.59 4.11 -62.54
C ASP A 206 -5.34 4.84 -63.08
N ASN A 207 -5.20 6.13 -62.78
CA ASN A 207 -4.02 6.95 -63.08
C ASN A 207 -2.97 6.98 -61.96
N PHE A 208 -3.05 6.10 -60.95
CA PHE A 208 -2.21 6.11 -59.75
C PHE A 208 -2.29 7.42 -58.94
N ALA A 209 -3.35 8.21 -59.12
CA ALA A 209 -3.62 9.38 -58.31
C ALA A 209 -4.21 8.93 -56.96
N TRP A 210 -3.73 9.54 -55.87
CA TRP A 210 -4.17 9.21 -54.51
C TRP A 210 -5.20 10.26 -54.11
N ASP A 211 -6.45 9.84 -53.92
CA ASP A 211 -7.45 10.65 -53.24
C ASP A 211 -7.56 10.18 -51.79
N ILE A 212 -7.38 11.13 -50.87
CA ILE A 212 -7.38 10.87 -49.43
C ILE A 212 -8.53 11.67 -48.83
N GLN A 213 -9.58 10.96 -48.44
CA GLN A 213 -10.73 11.56 -47.77
C GLN A 213 -10.74 11.15 -46.30
N ASP A 214 -10.46 12.11 -45.43
CA ASP A 214 -10.58 11.97 -43.99
C ASP A 214 -12.05 12.25 -43.58
N HIS A 215 -12.72 11.26 -43.02
CA HIS A 215 -14.07 11.37 -42.48
C HIS A 215 -14.02 11.32 -40.95
N ASP A 216 -14.49 12.40 -40.32
CA ASP A 216 -14.62 12.47 -38.86
C ASP A 216 -16.06 12.13 -38.49
N THR A 217 -16.30 10.93 -37.93
CA THR A 217 -17.65 10.50 -37.52
C THR A 217 -17.74 10.35 -36.00
N TRP A 218 -18.82 10.88 -35.43
CA TRP A 218 -19.16 10.66 -34.02
C TRP A 218 -19.86 9.31 -33.88
N LYS A 219 -19.20 8.34 -33.23
CA LYS A 219 -19.81 7.02 -32.96
C LYS A 219 -20.22 6.92 -31.49
N PHE A 220 -21.47 6.54 -31.28
CA PHE A 220 -22.04 6.22 -29.98
C PHE A 220 -21.93 4.73 -29.75
N ASN A 221 -21.10 4.33 -28.78
CA ASN A 221 -20.91 2.92 -28.47
C ASN A 221 -21.81 2.55 -27.27
N THR A 222 -22.89 1.80 -27.51
CA THR A 222 -23.91 1.51 -26.50
C THR A 222 -23.61 0.25 -25.68
N LEU A 223 -22.80 -0.67 -26.18
CA LEU A 223 -22.30 -1.87 -25.50
C LEU A 223 -21.07 -2.38 -26.25
N VAL A 224 -19.98 -2.63 -25.52
CA VAL A 224 -18.65 -3.15 -25.94
C VAL A 224 -17.52 -2.10 -25.83
N PHE A 225 -16.56 -2.44 -24.97
CA PHE A 225 -15.32 -1.77 -24.61
C PHE A 225 -14.62 -0.99 -25.76
N PRO A 226 -14.56 0.35 -25.71
CA PRO A 226 -13.85 1.14 -26.71
C PRO A 226 -12.34 1.00 -26.55
N SER A 227 -11.68 0.51 -27.59
CA SER A 227 -10.25 0.34 -27.74
C SER A 227 -9.45 1.63 -27.99
N SER A 228 -10.06 2.80 -27.78
CA SER A 228 -9.52 4.08 -28.25
C SER A 228 -9.26 5.11 -27.14
N ALA A 229 -9.65 4.85 -25.89
CA ALA A 229 -9.17 5.68 -24.78
C ALA A 229 -7.74 5.26 -24.44
N GLN A 230 -6.76 6.04 -24.90
CA GLN A 230 -5.38 6.00 -24.41
C GLN A 230 -5.35 6.45 -22.93
N GLY A 231 -5.89 5.61 -22.05
CA GLY A 231 -5.75 5.78 -20.61
C GLY A 231 -4.31 5.53 -20.20
N ALA A 232 -3.84 6.26 -19.18
CA ALA A 232 -2.61 5.92 -18.50
C ALA A 232 -2.91 4.85 -17.45
N GLY A 233 -2.52 3.60 -17.73
CA GLY A 233 -2.48 2.55 -16.73
C GLY A 233 -1.42 2.87 -15.67
N THR A 234 -1.84 2.93 -14.41
CA THR A 234 -0.91 3.12 -13.29
C THR A 234 -0.24 1.80 -12.93
N GLY A 235 0.96 1.86 -12.31
CA GLY A 235 1.70 0.67 -11.88
C GLY A 235 0.94 -0.21 -10.88
N ARG A 236 -0.08 0.34 -10.22
CA ARG A 236 -0.98 -0.37 -9.29
C ARG A 236 -1.85 -1.43 -9.95
N GLY A 237 -2.21 -1.25 -11.23
CA GLY A 237 -3.02 -2.21 -11.98
C GLY A 237 -2.22 -3.40 -12.53
N ARG A 238 -0.91 -3.43 -12.34
CA ARG A 238 -0.05 -4.51 -12.84
C ARG A 238 -0.15 -5.76 -11.97
N LEU A 239 -0.04 -6.93 -12.59
CA LEU A 239 0.01 -8.21 -11.88
C LEU A 239 1.19 -8.23 -10.90
N GLY A 240 0.93 -8.66 -9.67
CA GLY A 240 1.92 -8.69 -8.60
C GLY A 240 2.14 -7.38 -7.85
N SER A 241 1.46 -6.28 -8.21
CA SER A 241 1.56 -4.98 -7.50
C SER A 241 1.25 -5.09 -6.00
N THR A 242 0.31 -5.94 -5.61
CA THR A 242 -0.01 -6.24 -4.21
C THR A 242 1.20 -6.77 -3.44
N GLY A 243 1.95 -7.71 -4.03
CA GLY A 243 3.16 -8.26 -3.42
C GLY A 243 4.26 -7.21 -3.29
N VAL A 244 4.38 -6.32 -4.27
CA VAL A 244 5.33 -5.21 -4.25
C VAL A 244 5.01 -4.21 -3.15
N VAL A 245 3.74 -3.81 -3.00
CA VAL A 245 3.34 -2.86 -1.94
C VAL A 245 3.56 -3.48 -0.56
N LEU A 246 3.21 -4.76 -0.38
CA LEU A 246 3.52 -5.49 0.86
C LEU A 246 5.02 -5.57 1.12
N GLY A 247 5.82 -5.85 0.09
CA GLY A 247 7.28 -5.87 0.18
C GLY A 247 7.87 -4.51 0.55
N LEU A 248 7.36 -3.42 -0.03
CA LEU A 248 7.76 -2.06 0.31
C LEU A 248 7.40 -1.68 1.75
N LEU A 249 6.21 -2.07 2.22
CA LEU A 249 5.81 -1.91 3.63
C LEU A 249 6.74 -2.69 4.56
N ALA A 250 7.04 -3.95 4.22
CA ALA A 250 7.97 -4.77 4.99
C ALA A 250 9.38 -4.15 5.02
N LEU A 251 9.91 -3.68 3.89
CA LEU A 251 11.20 -2.97 3.84
C LEU A 251 11.17 -1.68 4.68
N GLY A 252 10.07 -0.93 4.66
CA GLY A 252 9.87 0.24 5.52
C GLY A 252 9.89 -0.12 7.02
N VAL A 253 9.24 -1.21 7.42
CA VAL A 253 9.28 -1.71 8.80
C VAL A 253 10.70 -2.16 9.17
N LEU A 254 11.37 -2.93 8.32
CA LEU A 254 12.73 -3.41 8.57
C LEU A 254 13.78 -2.28 8.63
N GLY A 255 13.61 -1.23 7.82
CA GLY A 255 14.44 -0.03 7.87
C GLY A 255 14.14 0.88 9.07
N SER A 256 12.97 0.74 9.71
CA SER A 256 12.53 1.59 10.81
C SER A 256 12.67 0.97 12.19
N VAL A 257 12.54 -0.37 12.28
CA VAL A 257 12.56 -1.14 13.53
C VAL A 257 13.78 -2.05 13.54
N ARG A 258 14.83 -1.62 14.23
CA ARG A 258 16.10 -2.37 14.32
C ARG A 258 15.93 -3.78 14.89
N ARG A 259 15.10 -3.96 15.92
CA ARG A 259 14.84 -5.29 16.50
C ARG A 259 14.15 -6.25 15.54
N ALA A 260 13.25 -5.75 14.69
CA ALA A 260 12.60 -6.57 13.66
C ALA A 260 13.61 -7.03 12.60
N ARG A 261 14.57 -6.16 12.27
CA ARG A 261 15.70 -6.49 11.38
C ARG A 261 16.67 -7.49 11.99
N GLU A 262 16.97 -7.39 13.29
CA GLU A 262 17.85 -8.34 14.00
C GLU A 262 17.20 -9.73 14.19
N ALA A 263 15.86 -9.80 14.26
CA ALA A 263 15.12 -11.05 14.37
C ALA A 263 15.08 -11.88 13.07
N LEU A 264 15.50 -11.30 11.94
CA LEU A 264 15.46 -11.95 10.63
C LEU A 264 16.87 -12.22 10.10
N PRO A 265 17.04 -13.25 9.24
CA PRO A 265 18.29 -13.44 8.54
C PRO A 265 18.67 -12.17 7.74
N PRO A 266 19.95 -11.75 7.76
CA PRO A 266 20.40 -10.50 7.14
C PRO A 266 20.22 -10.48 5.61
N VAL A 267 19.98 -11.65 5.00
CA VAL A 267 19.75 -11.83 3.57
C VAL A 267 18.31 -11.45 3.17
N VAL A 268 17.34 -11.52 4.09
CA VAL A 268 15.92 -11.30 3.79
C VAL A 268 15.62 -9.92 3.19
N PRO A 269 16.13 -8.79 3.74
CA PRO A 269 15.89 -7.47 3.16
C PRO A 269 16.47 -7.35 1.74
N ALA A 270 17.63 -7.94 1.49
CA ALA A 270 18.31 -7.89 0.18
C ALA A 270 17.57 -8.72 -0.87
N VAL A 271 17.12 -9.93 -0.52
CA VAL A 271 16.31 -10.77 -1.42
C VAL A 271 14.98 -10.10 -1.74
N LEU A 272 14.32 -9.52 -0.73
CA LEU A 272 13.04 -8.83 -0.92
C LEU A 272 13.18 -7.61 -1.84
N ALA A 273 14.22 -6.79 -1.62
CA ALA A 273 14.50 -5.63 -2.47
C ALA A 273 14.83 -6.07 -3.91
N GLY A 274 15.67 -7.10 -4.07
CA GLY A 274 16.00 -7.67 -5.38
C GLY A 274 14.78 -8.21 -6.14
N LEU A 275 13.86 -8.91 -5.47
CA LEU A 275 12.61 -9.38 -6.09
C LEU A 275 11.74 -8.21 -6.58
N ILE A 276 11.66 -7.12 -5.81
CA ILE A 276 10.93 -5.90 -6.21
C ILE A 276 11.61 -5.24 -7.41
N THR A 277 12.94 -5.19 -7.43
CA THR A 277 13.72 -4.65 -8.55
C THR A 277 13.49 -5.48 -9.83
N VAL A 278 13.54 -6.81 -9.74
CA VAL A 278 13.22 -7.70 -10.87
C VAL A 278 11.79 -7.43 -11.38
N TRP A 279 10.80 -7.31 -10.49
CA TRP A 279 9.44 -6.97 -10.88
C TRP A 279 9.35 -5.61 -11.60
N ALA A 280 10.09 -4.60 -11.13
CA ALA A 280 10.13 -3.29 -11.78
C ALA A 280 10.68 -3.38 -13.21
N LEU A 281 11.75 -4.16 -13.40
CA LEU A 281 12.39 -4.36 -14.70
C LEU A 281 11.46 -5.04 -15.71
N THR A 282 10.59 -5.96 -15.27
CA THR A 282 9.58 -6.57 -16.19
C THR A 282 8.58 -5.57 -16.76
N GLY A 283 8.50 -4.35 -16.22
CA GLY A 283 7.55 -3.32 -16.62
C GLY A 283 8.17 -2.04 -17.14
N LEU A 284 9.43 -2.09 -17.56
CA LEU A 284 10.12 -0.96 -18.13
C LEU A 284 9.36 -0.42 -19.35
N SER A 285 9.05 0.87 -19.31
CA SER A 285 8.49 1.61 -20.42
C SER A 285 9.05 3.03 -20.42
N SER A 286 8.92 3.74 -21.54
CA SER A 286 9.39 5.13 -21.69
C SER A 286 8.58 6.16 -20.87
N ARG A 287 7.79 5.71 -19.88
CA ARG A 287 6.93 6.54 -19.05
C ARG A 287 7.61 6.92 -17.72
N PRO A 288 7.22 8.03 -17.08
CA PRO A 288 7.90 8.50 -15.87
C PRO A 288 7.74 7.57 -14.66
N GLY A 289 6.66 6.76 -14.59
CA GLY A 289 6.38 5.88 -13.45
C GLY A 289 7.46 4.80 -13.20
N PRO A 290 7.79 3.96 -14.19
CA PRO A 290 8.86 2.97 -14.07
C PRO A 290 10.21 3.58 -13.68
N TRP A 291 10.58 4.73 -14.25
CA TRP A 291 11.85 5.40 -13.94
C TRP A 291 11.92 5.91 -12.51
N LEU A 292 10.86 6.58 -12.03
CA LEU A 292 10.81 7.04 -10.64
C LEU A 292 10.83 5.86 -9.67
N PHE A 293 10.13 4.77 -10.01
CA PHE A 293 10.13 3.54 -9.23
C PHE A 293 11.51 2.91 -9.16
N LEU A 294 12.23 2.82 -10.28
CA LEU A 294 13.58 2.27 -10.34
C LEU A 294 14.57 3.11 -9.54
N LEU A 295 14.49 4.44 -9.62
CA LEU A 295 15.30 5.32 -8.77
C LEU A 295 15.01 5.10 -7.28
N GLY A 296 13.73 4.93 -6.93
CA GLY A 296 13.31 4.63 -5.56
C GLY A 296 13.87 3.30 -5.06
N ILE A 297 13.70 2.21 -5.82
CA ILE A 297 14.15 0.88 -5.38
C ILE A 297 15.67 0.77 -5.40
N LEU A 298 16.35 1.43 -6.34
CA LEU A 298 17.82 1.50 -6.35
C LEU A 298 18.36 2.18 -5.08
N ALA A 299 17.70 3.24 -4.61
CA ALA A 299 18.07 3.89 -3.35
C ALA A 299 17.91 2.93 -2.15
N VAL A 300 16.86 2.10 -2.15
CA VAL A 300 16.67 1.05 -1.14
C VAL A 300 17.73 -0.03 -1.26
N ASP A 301 17.99 -0.55 -2.47
CA ASP A 301 18.99 -1.58 -2.75
C ASP A 301 20.38 -1.15 -2.30
N VAL A 302 20.80 0.07 -2.62
CA VAL A 302 22.09 0.63 -2.18
C VAL A 302 22.16 0.76 -0.67
N ALA A 303 21.06 1.19 -0.02
CA ALA A 303 21.01 1.34 1.43
C ALA A 303 21.11 -0.03 2.13
N VAL A 304 20.38 -1.03 1.64
CA VAL A 304 20.40 -2.41 2.15
C VAL A 304 21.73 -3.09 1.87
N ALA A 305 22.30 -2.94 0.67
CA ALA A 305 23.58 -3.52 0.30
C ALA A 305 24.74 -2.91 1.12
N ARG A 306 24.72 -1.60 1.39
CA ARG A 306 25.72 -0.95 2.26
C ARG A 306 25.67 -1.46 3.70
N GLU A 307 24.48 -1.75 4.20
CA GLU A 307 24.32 -2.35 5.52
C GLU A 307 24.81 -3.81 5.54
N TRP A 308 24.56 -4.56 4.47
CA TRP A 308 24.99 -5.95 4.32
C TRP A 308 26.51 -6.10 4.14
N LEU A 309 27.12 -5.21 3.36
CA LEU A 309 28.55 -5.21 3.01
C LEU A 309 29.42 -4.35 3.95
N GLY A 310 28.81 -3.53 4.81
CA GLY A 310 29.53 -2.63 5.70
C GLY A 310 30.43 -3.39 6.67
N PRO A 311 31.63 -2.87 6.99
CA PRO A 311 32.52 -3.51 7.95
C PRO A 311 31.80 -3.62 9.30
N ARG A 312 31.50 -4.85 9.70
CA ARG A 312 31.09 -5.16 11.08
C ARG A 312 32.21 -4.65 11.96
N SER A 313 31.97 -3.49 12.58
CA SER A 313 32.95 -2.83 13.43
C SER A 313 33.45 -3.86 14.43
N ALA A 314 34.75 -4.09 14.40
CA ALA A 314 35.46 -4.94 15.32
C ALA A 314 34.90 -4.74 16.73
N THR A 315 34.51 -5.83 17.37
CA THR A 315 34.48 -5.92 18.83
C THR A 315 35.77 -5.26 19.33
N PRO A 316 35.72 -4.25 20.22
CA PRO A 316 36.94 -3.80 20.88
C PRO A 316 37.56 -5.05 21.52
N PRO A 317 38.85 -5.37 21.27
CA PRO A 317 39.47 -6.50 21.94
C PRO A 317 39.29 -6.27 23.45
N GLY A 318 38.76 -7.29 24.12
CA GLY A 318 38.54 -7.27 25.56
C GLY A 318 39.78 -6.71 26.24
N GLN A 319 39.58 -5.62 26.97
CA GLN A 319 40.57 -5.08 27.88
C GLN A 319 41.04 -6.25 28.76
N PRO A 320 42.31 -6.66 28.71
CA PRO A 320 42.77 -7.76 29.55
C PRO A 320 42.52 -7.40 31.01
N PRO A 321 42.17 -8.38 31.87
CA PRO A 321 41.92 -8.11 33.27
C PRO A 321 43.15 -7.43 33.86
N ALA A 322 42.94 -6.28 34.50
CA ALA A 322 43.93 -5.67 35.36
C ALA A 322 44.35 -6.73 36.39
N SER A 323 45.56 -7.24 36.20
CA SER A 323 46.21 -8.09 37.19
C SER A 323 46.83 -7.15 38.21
N ALA A 324 46.38 -7.35 39.47
CA ALA A 324 46.99 -7.01 40.75
C ALA A 324 47.71 -5.65 40.88
#